data_AF-A0A2V5XWS3-F1
#
_entry.id   AF-A0A2V5XWS3-F1
#
_cell.length_a   1.000
_cell.length_b   1.000
_cell.length_c   1.000
_cell.angle_alpha   90.00
_cell.angle_beta   90.00
_cell.angle_gamma   90.00
#
_symmetry.space_group_name_H-M   'P 1'
#
loop_
_entity.id
_entity.type
_entity.pdbx_description
1 polymer ?
#
loop_
_entity_poly.entity_id
_entity_poly.type
_entity_poly.pdbx_seq_one_letter_code
_entity_poly.pdbx_strand_id
1 'polypeptide(L)' 'MGSISEFIDRHFRHFNAAVLKDAADAYIAHLDRGGKMMITLAGAMSTAELGVSLAEMIRRDKVHAITCTGAN' A
#
# COMPACT_ATOMS: atom_id res chain seq x y z
N MET A 1 -9.09 15.12 1.28
CA MET A 1 -7.73 14.58 1.12
C MET A 1 -6.86 15.06 2.28
N GLY A 2 -5.85 14.27 2.67
CA GLY A 2 -4.93 14.65 3.76
C GLY A 2 -3.69 15.38 3.24
N SER A 3 -2.93 16.00 4.14
CA SER A 3 -1.72 16.78 3.80
C SER A 3 -0.68 16.01 2.98
N ILE A 4 -0.54 14.71 3.22
CA ILE A 4 0.36 13.84 2.44
C ILE A 4 -0.16 13.61 1.02
N SER A 5 -1.47 13.44 0.83
CA SER A 5 -2.06 13.27 -0.50
C SER A 5 -1.84 14.51 -1.37
N GLU A 6 -2.05 15.70 -0.79
CA GLU A 6 -1.82 16.98 -1.47
C GLU A 6 -0.34 17.17 -1.85
N PHE A 7 0.57 16.76 -0.98
CA PHE A 7 2.00 16.77 -1.27
C PHE A 7 2.34 15.86 -2.47
N ILE A 8 1.85 14.62 -2.47
CA ILE A 8 2.07 13.67 -3.57
C ILE A 8 1.50 14.24 -4.88
N ASP A 9 0.27 14.75 -4.87
CA ASP A 9 -0.37 15.35 -6.06
C ASP A 9 0.42 16.52 -6.67
N ARG A 10 1.04 17.32 -5.80
CA ARG A 10 1.84 18.46 -6.24
C ARG A 10 3.21 18.04 -6.77
N HIS A 11 3.88 17.09 -6.13
CA HIS A 11 5.31 16.82 -6.35
C HIS A 11 5.58 15.57 -7.19
N PHE A 12 4.75 14.54 -7.12
CA PHE A 12 5.04 13.21 -7.66
C PHE A 12 4.38 13.02 -9.03
N ARG A 13 4.75 13.87 -10.00
CA ARG A 13 4.06 13.96 -11.31
C ARG A 13 4.70 13.16 -12.44
N HIS A 14 5.95 12.74 -12.29
CA HIS A 14 6.71 12.11 -13.37
C HIS A 14 7.54 10.92 -12.89
N PHE A 15 7.89 10.03 -13.83
CA PHE A 15 8.73 8.86 -13.60
C PHE A 15 8.19 7.97 -12.47
N ASN A 16 9.09 7.33 -11.71
CA ASN A 16 8.73 6.44 -10.61
C ASN A 16 7.91 7.13 -9.51
N ALA A 17 8.01 8.46 -9.37
CA ALA A 17 7.21 9.18 -8.40
C ALA A 17 5.71 9.16 -8.78
N ALA A 18 5.39 9.34 -10.07
CA ALA A 18 4.01 9.25 -10.56
C ALA A 18 3.39 7.87 -10.31
N VAL A 19 4.19 6.82 -10.48
CA VAL A 19 3.73 5.43 -10.27
C VAL A 19 3.23 5.19 -8.84
N LEU A 20 3.81 5.88 -7.85
CA LEU A 20 3.33 5.78 -6.46
C LEU A 20 1.88 6.28 -6.32
N LYS A 21 1.56 7.42 -6.95
CA LYS A 21 0.20 7.96 -6.96
C LYS A 21 -0.74 7.02 -7.70
N ASP A 22 -0.37 6.61 -8.91
CA ASP A 22 -1.21 5.75 -9.75
C ASP A 22 -1.53 4.42 -9.04
N ALA A 23 -0.54 3.84 -8.34
CA ALA A 23 -0.73 2.62 -7.56
C ALA A 23 -1.68 2.83 -6.36
N ALA A 24 -1.59 3.97 -5.66
CA ALA A 24 -2.49 4.30 -4.56
C ALA A 24 -3.94 4.47 -5.04
N ASP A 25 -4.15 5.22 -6.13
CA ASP A 25 -5.47 5.45 -6.72
C ASP A 25 -6.08 4.15 -7.24
N ALA A 26 -5.27 3.30 -7.91
CA ALA A 26 -5.70 2.00 -8.38
C ALA A 26 -6.11 1.06 -7.24
N TYR A 27 -5.38 1.08 -6.12
CA TYR A 27 -5.71 0.27 -4.95
C TYR A 27 -7.02 0.73 -4.29
N ILE A 28 -7.22 2.04 -4.12
CA ILE A 28 -8.49 2.60 -3.62
C ILE A 28 -9.64 2.13 -4.51
N ALA A 29 -9.51 2.32 -5.82
CA ALA A 29 -10.55 1.93 -6.77
C ALA A 29 -10.81 0.40 -6.77
N HIS A 30 -9.79 -0.43 -6.54
CA HIS A 30 -9.96 -1.88 -6.39
C HIS A 30 -10.82 -2.23 -5.17
N LEU A 31 -10.54 -1.60 -4.03
CA LEU A 31 -11.30 -1.82 -2.80
C LEU A 31 -12.73 -1.28 -2.88
N ASP A 32 -12.93 -0.10 -3.48
CA ASP A 32 -14.25 0.52 -3.65
C ASP A 32 -15.17 -0.33 -4.54
N ARG A 33 -14.59 -1.10 -5.47
CA ARG A 33 -15.31 -2.10 -6.28
C ARG A 33 -15.59 -3.41 -5.53
N GLY A 34 -15.32 -3.48 -4.23
CA GLY A 34 -15.46 -4.69 -3.42
C GLY A 34 -14.35 -5.72 -3.63
N GLY A 35 -13.26 -5.33 -4.29
CA GLY A 35 -12.12 -6.20 -4.53
C GLY A 35 -11.40 -6.59 -3.25
N LYS A 36 -10.87 -7.82 -3.20
CA LYS A 36 -10.03 -8.32 -2.11
C LYS A 36 -8.56 -8.18 -2.49
N MET A 37 -7.73 -7.76 -1.52
CA MET A 37 -6.31 -7.51 -1.73
C MET A 37 -5.45 -8.60 -1.09
N MET A 38 -4.59 -9.21 -1.91
CA MET A 38 -3.51 -10.08 -1.47
C MET A 38 -2.18 -9.35 -1.63
N ILE A 39 -1.32 -9.41 -0.60
CA ILE A 39 0.02 -8.83 -0.64
C ILE A 39 1.07 -9.94 -0.60
N THR A 40 2.10 -9.81 -1.44
CA THR A 40 3.28 -10.67 -1.42
C THR A 40 4.44 -9.90 -0.78
N LEU A 41 5.06 -10.47 0.26
CA LEU A 41 6.14 -9.81 1.02
C LEU A 41 7.45 -10.60 0.94
N ALA A 42 8.51 -9.90 0.56
CA ALA A 42 9.88 -10.42 0.61
C ALA A 42 10.44 -10.40 2.04
N GLY A 43 11.50 -11.16 2.31
CA GLY A 43 12.03 -11.36 3.66
C GLY A 43 12.50 -10.09 4.40
N ALA A 44 13.08 -9.12 3.69
CA ALA A 44 13.63 -7.92 4.32
C ALA A 44 12.56 -6.89 4.78
N MET A 45 11.28 -7.15 4.53
CA MET A 45 10.21 -6.18 4.81
C MET A 45 9.86 -6.08 6.30
N SER A 46 10.07 -7.14 7.09
CA SER A 46 9.93 -7.11 8.55
C SER A 46 10.99 -6.22 9.21
N THR A 47 12.24 -6.27 8.74
CA THR A 47 13.33 -5.38 9.18
C THR A 47 13.08 -3.93 8.80
N ALA A 48 12.44 -3.67 7.66
CA ALA A 48 12.02 -2.34 7.24
C ALA A 48 10.78 -1.82 7.99
N GLU A 49 10.28 -2.56 8.99
CA GLU A 49 9.14 -2.21 9.84
C GLU A 49 7.84 -1.98 9.07
N LEU A 50 7.70 -2.58 7.87
CA LEU A 50 6.50 -2.42 7.04
C LEU A 50 5.23 -2.92 7.75
N GLY A 51 5.40 -3.85 8.70
CA GLY A 51 4.35 -4.37 9.57
C GLY A 51 3.60 -3.29 10.35
N VAL A 52 4.23 -2.18 10.72
CA VAL A 52 3.56 -1.08 11.47
C VAL A 52 2.44 -0.46 10.63
N SER A 53 2.74 -0.14 9.37
CA SER A 53 1.75 0.40 8.43
C SER A 53 0.74 -0.66 8.00
N LEU A 54 1.21 -1.89 7.75
CA LEU A 54 0.38 -2.97 7.28
C LEU A 54 -0.64 -3.44 8.32
N ALA A 55 -0.27 -3.44 9.60
CA ALA A 55 -1.17 -3.83 10.69
C ALA A 55 -2.43 -2.96 10.75
N GLU A 56 -2.32 -1.66 10.49
CA GLU A 56 -3.50 -0.78 10.39
C GLU A 56 -4.37 -1.14 9.20
N MET A 57 -3.75 -1.41 8.05
CA MET A 57 -4.46 -1.78 6.82
C MET A 57 -5.22 -3.10 6.96
N ILE A 58 -4.65 -4.09 7.67
CA ILE A 58 -5.33 -5.35 8.01
C ILE A 58 -6.51 -5.05 8.95
N ARG A 59 -6.28 -4.29 10.03
CA ARG A 59 -7.33 -3.95 11.01
C ARG A 59 -8.50 -3.16 10.41
N ARG A 60 -8.27 -2.45 9.30
CA ARG A 60 -9.29 -1.71 8.53
C ARG A 60 -9.90 -2.50 7.36
N ASP A 61 -9.68 -3.81 7.27
CA ASP A 61 -10.15 -4.68 6.19
C ASP A 61 -9.75 -4.18 4.79
N LYS A 62 -8.53 -3.65 4.67
CA LYS A 62 -7.95 -3.22 3.39
C LYS A 62 -7.06 -4.31 2.79
N VAL A 63 -6.45 -5.16 3.63
CA VAL A 63 -5.63 -6.30 3.22
C VAL A 63 -6.28 -7.59 3.72
N HIS A 64 -6.41 -8.58 2.84
CA HIS A 64 -7.24 -9.77 3.07
C HIS A 64 -6.44 -11.06 3.05
N ALA A 65 -5.29 -11.06 2.39
CA ALA A 65 -4.35 -12.19 2.38
C ALA A 65 -2.92 -11.68 2.30
N ILE A 66 -1.99 -12.41 2.93
CA ILE A 66 -0.56 -12.15 2.83
C ILE A 66 0.13 -13.48 2.51
N THR A 67 0.99 -13.45 1.50
CA THR A 67 1.98 -14.51 1.28
C THR A 67 3.36 -13.92 1.53
N CYS A 68 4.15 -14.60 2.35
CA CYS A 68 5.46 -14.11 2.78
C CYS A 68 6.44 -15.25 2.97
N THR A 69 7.72 -14.91 3.02
CA THR A 69 8.75 -15.84 3.49
C THR A 69 8.69 -15.96 5.01
N GLY A 70 9.26 -17.03 5.59
CA GLY A 70 9.28 -17.25 7.04
C GLY A 70 10.06 -16.20 7.88
N ALA A 71 10.62 -15.17 7.25
CA ALA A 71 11.26 -14.05 7.94
C ALA A 71 10.29 -12.93 8.34
N ASN A 72 9.01 -13.02 7.94
CA ASN A 72 7.97 -12.03 8.21
C ASN A 72 6.90 -12.54 9.19
#